data_AF-A0A1S3Y5X3-F1
#
_entry.id   AF-A0A1S3Y5X3-F1
#
_cell.length_a   1.000
_cell.length_b   1.000
_cell.length_c   1.000
_cell.angle_alpha   90.00
_cell.angle_beta   90.00
_cell.angle_gamma   90.00
#
_symmetry.space_group_name_H-M   'P 1'
#
loop_
_entity.id
_entity.type
_entity.pdbx_description
1 polymer ?
#
loop_
_entity_poly.entity_id
_entity_poly.type
_entity_poly.pdbx_seq_one_letter_code
_entity_poly.pdbx_strand_id
1 'polypeptide(L)'
;MCDMLFVSLSHPLSPCIFSLDDRCKKLTDNERFKVKEQLDPIARSSCSGGMNGYLSLCMGDPCPPIFRSPIEGMEDIKQNQVICAIYRLPDTRKHIARPMEGVIFPKKVHNAEQLTPTDLLP
;
A
#
# COMPACT_ATOMS: atom_id res chain seq x y z
N MET A 1 -13.25 6.97 -8.33
CA MET A 1 -11.85 7.28 -7.97
C MET A 1 -11.23 6.00 -7.42
N CYS A 2 -9.99 5.69 -7.78
CA CYS A 2 -9.29 4.50 -7.31
C CYS A 2 -8.04 4.94 -6.54
N ASP A 3 -7.71 4.23 -5.46
CA ASP A 3 -6.48 4.49 -4.72
C ASP A 3 -5.30 3.89 -5.49
N MET A 4 -4.36 4.74 -5.89
CA MET A 4 -3.16 4.33 -6.63
C MET A 4 -2.01 4.05 -5.66
N LEU A 5 -1.32 2.95 -5.92
CA LEU A 5 -0.12 2.54 -5.20
C LEU A 5 1.08 2.63 -6.14
N PHE A 6 2.06 3.45 -5.75
CA PHE A 6 3.31 3.63 -6.45
C PHE A 6 4.42 2.93 -5.69
N VAL A 7 5.12 2.02 -6.36
CA VAL A 7 6.11 1.12 -5.74
C VAL A 7 7.43 1.24 -6.50
N SER A 8 8.53 1.52 -5.80
CA SER A 8 9.86 1.46 -6.40
C SER A 8 10.14 0.07 -6.96
N LEU A 9 10.83 -0.04 -8.09
CA LEU A 9 11.26 -1.34 -8.63
C LEU A 9 12.17 -2.11 -7.66
N SER A 10 12.87 -1.42 -6.76
CA SER A 10 13.69 -2.03 -5.71
C SER A 10 12.89 -2.60 -4.54
N HIS A 11 11.59 -2.32 -4.45
CA HIS A 11 10.76 -2.78 -3.34
C HIS A 11 10.36 -4.25 -3.53
N PRO A 12 10.35 -5.10 -2.48
CA PRO A 12 9.98 -6.51 -2.59
C PRO A 12 8.59 -6.82 -3.16
N LEU A 13 7.71 -5.81 -3.21
CA LEU A 13 6.37 -5.92 -3.81
C LEU A 13 6.39 -5.77 -5.35
N SER A 14 7.44 -5.18 -5.93
CA SER A 14 7.52 -4.93 -7.37
C SER A 14 7.40 -6.20 -8.21
N PRO A 15 8.03 -7.35 -7.85
CA PRO A 15 7.91 -8.58 -8.64
C PRO A 15 6.49 -9.16 -8.61
N CYS A 16 5.75 -8.94 -7.51
CA CYS A 16 4.35 -9.36 -7.41
C CYS A 16 3.46 -8.58 -8.40
N ILE A 17 3.68 -7.27 -8.54
CA ILE A 17 2.92 -6.43 -9.47
C ILE A 17 3.28 -6.79 -10.92
N PHE A 18 4.57 -6.99 -11.24
CA PHE A 18 4.98 -7.45 -12.57
C PHE A 18 4.43 -8.84 -12.91
N SER A 19 4.43 -9.77 -11.96
CA SER A 19 3.85 -11.09 -12.16
C SER A 19 2.35 -11.01 -12.42
N LEU A 20 1.63 -10.15 -11.68
CA LEU A 20 0.22 -9.91 -11.91
C LEU A 20 -0.02 -9.32 -13.30
N ASP A 21 0.77 -8.32 -13.70
CA ASP A 21 0.68 -7.71 -15.01
C ASP A 21 0.90 -8.73 -16.13
N ASP A 22 1.96 -9.55 -16.04
CA ASP A 22 2.30 -10.57 -17.03
C ASP A 22 1.17 -11.60 -17.22
N ARG A 23 0.59 -12.09 -16.11
CA ARG A 23 -0.57 -13.01 -16.15
C ARG A 23 -1.80 -12.38 -16.81
N CYS A 24 -1.92 -11.06 -16.76
CA CYS A 24 -3.08 -10.31 -17.23
C CYS A 24 -2.85 -9.56 -18.55
N LYS A 25 -1.69 -9.71 -19.21
CA LYS A 25 -1.34 -9.02 -20.47
C LYS A 25 -2.36 -9.20 -21.61
N LYS A 26 -3.05 -10.33 -21.64
CA LYS A 26 -4.04 -10.66 -22.68
C LYS A 26 -5.45 -10.13 -22.38
N LEU A 27 -5.66 -9.61 -21.18
CA LEU A 27 -6.95 -9.11 -20.74
C LEU A 27 -7.16 -7.67 -21.22
N THR A 28 -8.41 -7.31 -21.48
CA THR A 28 -8.80 -5.92 -21.71
C THR A 28 -8.62 -5.08 -20.44
N ASP A 29 -8.51 -3.76 -20.58
CA ASP A 29 -8.33 -2.89 -19.41
C ASP A 29 -9.46 -3.02 -18.37
N ASN A 30 -10.70 -3.27 -18.81
CA ASN A 30 -11.84 -3.48 -17.91
C ASN A 30 -11.72 -4.81 -17.13
N GLU A 31 -11.18 -5.85 -17.76
CA GLU A 31 -10.92 -7.12 -17.09
C GLU A 31 -9.74 -7.00 -16.13
N ARG A 32 -8.65 -6.35 -16.54
CA ARG A 32 -7.48 -6.03 -15.70
C ARG A 32 -7.88 -5.24 -14.46
N PHE A 33 -8.80 -4.29 -14.60
CA PHE A 33 -9.37 -3.55 -13.49
C PHE A 33 -10.18 -4.43 -12.53
N LYS A 34 -10.86 -5.48 -13.01
CA LYS A 34 -11.66 -6.38 -12.16
C LYS A 34 -10.82 -7.41 -11.40
N VAL A 35 -9.57 -7.63 -11.82
CA VAL A 35 -8.65 -8.53 -11.12
C VAL A 35 -8.47 -8.06 -9.68
N LYS A 36 -8.58 -8.98 -8.73
CA LYS A 36 -8.45 -8.72 -7.29
C LYS A 36 -7.40 -9.69 -6.74
N GLU A 37 -6.13 -9.34 -6.91
CA GLU A 37 -5.02 -10.12 -6.37
C GLU A 37 -4.87 -9.84 -4.89
N GLN A 38 -4.94 -10.86 -4.03
CA GLN A 38 -4.76 -10.66 -2.60
C GLN A 38 -3.28 -10.42 -2.30
N LEU A 39 -2.98 -9.37 -1.52
CA LEU A 39 -1.67 -9.24 -0.89
C LEU A 39 -1.52 -10.38 0.12
N ASP A 40 -0.55 -11.27 -0.11
CA ASP A 40 -0.33 -12.44 0.74
C ASP A 40 -0.22 -12.03 2.22
N PRO A 41 -1.19 -12.40 3.08
CA PRO A 41 -1.19 -12.04 4.49
C PRO A 41 -0.03 -12.66 5.28
N ILE A 42 0.51 -13.79 4.81
CA ILE A 42 1.60 -14.53 5.44
C ILE A 42 2.93 -13.89 5.07
N ALA A 43 3.13 -13.61 3.78
CA ALA A 43 4.33 -12.92 3.28
C ALA A 43 4.30 -11.40 3.47
N ARG A 44 3.30 -10.83 4.17
CA ARG A 44 3.14 -9.38 4.33
C ARG A 44 4.39 -8.70 4.89
N SER A 45 5.10 -9.34 5.82
CA SER A 45 6.28 -8.75 6.46
C SER A 45 7.49 -8.69 5.52
N SER A 46 7.59 -9.62 4.57
CA SER A 46 8.75 -9.76 3.68
C SER A 46 8.51 -9.12 2.31
N CYS A 47 7.27 -9.16 1.81
CA CYS A 47 6.95 -8.78 0.43
C CYS A 47 6.19 -7.44 0.35
N SER A 48 5.22 -7.20 1.24
CA SER A 48 4.36 -6.00 1.18
C SER A 48 4.73 -4.92 2.22
N GLY A 49 5.76 -5.14 3.04
CA GLY A 49 6.14 -4.20 4.10
C GLY A 49 5.07 -4.03 5.19
N GLY A 50 4.21 -5.03 5.37
CA GLY A 50 3.10 -5.03 6.33
C GLY A 50 1.75 -4.61 5.75
N MET A 51 1.66 -4.29 4.46
CA MET A 51 0.39 -3.96 3.81
C MET A 51 -0.52 -5.19 3.66
N ASN A 52 -1.83 -4.96 3.72
CA ASN A 52 -2.87 -5.97 3.51
C ASN A 52 -3.92 -5.41 2.55
N GLY A 53 -4.79 -6.25 1.98
CA GLY A 53 -5.80 -5.84 1.01
C GLY A 53 -5.55 -6.51 -0.33
N TYR A 54 -5.86 -5.78 -1.40
CA TYR A 54 -5.81 -6.33 -2.74
C TYR A 54 -5.17 -5.37 -3.75
N LEU A 55 -4.60 -5.93 -4.79
CA LEU A 55 -4.07 -5.23 -5.95
C LEU A 55 -4.94 -5.50 -7.19
N SER A 56 -5.14 -4.45 -7.98
CA SER A 56 -5.64 -4.52 -9.34
C SER A 56 -4.68 -3.77 -10.25
N LEU A 57 -4.78 -4.01 -11.56
CA LEU A 57 -3.90 -3.36 -12.52
C LEU A 57 -4.50 -2.03 -13.01
N CYS A 58 -3.61 -1.07 -13.29
CA CYS A 58 -3.96 0.17 -13.96
C CYS A 58 -4.35 -0.09 -15.42
N MET A 59 -5.12 0.83 -16.01
CA MET A 59 -5.32 0.83 -17.46
C MET A 59 -4.01 1.24 -18.16
N GLY A 60 -3.67 0.60 -19.27
CA GLY A 60 -2.40 0.84 -19.96
C GLY A 60 -1.17 0.20 -19.30
N ASP A 61 0.00 0.81 -19.51
CA ASP A 61 1.30 0.33 -18.99
C ASP A 61 1.46 0.76 -17.51
N PRO A 62 1.63 -0.17 -16.56
CA PRO A 62 1.84 0.15 -15.15
C PRO A 62 3.23 0.76 -14.85
N CYS A 63 4.20 0.63 -15.75
CA CYS A 63 5.57 1.14 -15.57
C CYS A 63 6.13 1.73 -16.88
N PRO A 64 5.54 2.83 -17.40
CA PRO A 64 5.98 3.41 -18.65
C PRO A 64 7.42 3.91 -18.52
N PRO A 65 8.32 3.63 -19.49
CA PRO A 65 9.74 3.96 -19.39
C PRO A 65 10.00 5.47 -19.38
N ILE A 66 9.10 6.27 -19.96
CA ILE A 66 9.13 7.73 -19.91
C ILE A 66 7.79 8.19 -19.33
N PHE A 67 7.83 8.87 -18.19
CA PHE A 67 6.67 9.53 -17.61
C PHE A 67 6.73 11.02 -17.94
N ARG A 68 5.75 11.49 -18.73
CA ARG A 68 5.71 12.88 -19.17
C ARG A 68 5.21 13.81 -18.07
N SER A 69 5.87 14.94 -17.87
CA SER A 69 5.40 15.93 -16.92
C SER A 69 4.05 16.50 -17.36
N PRO A 70 3.03 16.54 -16.48
CA PRO A 70 1.79 17.24 -16.76
C PRO A 70 1.91 18.76 -16.59
N ILE A 71 3.04 19.24 -16.04
CA ILE A 71 3.29 20.66 -15.74
C ILE A 71 4.23 21.22 -16.80
N GLU A 72 3.82 22.30 -17.44
CA GLU A 72 4.63 23.03 -18.42
C GLU A 72 5.95 23.50 -17.80
N GLY A 73 7.06 23.30 -18.51
CA GLY A 73 8.40 23.67 -18.04
C GLY A 73 9.07 22.68 -17.08
N MET A 74 8.37 21.63 -16.63
CA MET A 74 8.99 20.52 -15.90
C MET A 74 9.47 19.42 -16.86
N GLU A 75 10.61 18.81 -16.53
CA GLU A 75 11.19 17.73 -17.32
C GLU A 75 10.44 16.41 -17.17
N ASP A 76 10.42 15.63 -18.24
CA ASP A 76 9.92 14.26 -18.23
C ASP A 76 10.85 13.34 -17.44
N ILE A 77 10.27 12.41 -16.67
CA ILE A 77 11.03 11.38 -15.98
C ILE A 77 11.41 10.31 -17.00
N LYS A 78 12.72 10.19 -17.27
CA LYS A 78 13.30 9.13 -18.10
C LYS A 78 13.66 7.93 -17.23
N GLN A 79 13.52 6.72 -17.77
CA GLN A 79 13.81 5.46 -17.08
C GLN A 79 13.06 5.31 -15.75
N ASN A 80 11.74 5.55 -15.77
CA ASN A 80 10.89 5.44 -14.58
C ASN A 80 11.17 4.14 -13.80
N GLN A 81 11.56 4.27 -12.54
CA GLN A 81 11.83 3.17 -11.61
C GLN A 81 10.68 2.96 -10.62
N VAL A 82 9.46 3.31 -11.00
CA VAL A 82 8.26 3.17 -10.17
C VAL A 82 7.18 2.47 -10.98
N ILE A 83 6.67 1.36 -10.43
CA ILE A 83 5.50 0.65 -10.95
C ILE A 83 4.24 1.10 -10.22
N CYS A 84 3.15 1.25 -10.96
CA CYS A 84 1.84 1.66 -10.46
C CYS A 84 0.86 0.48 -10.46
N ALA A 85 0.06 0.38 -9.41
CA ALA A 85 -1.07 -0.52 -9.30
C ALA A 85 -2.24 0.19 -8.61
N ILE A 86 -3.43 -0.40 -8.70
CA ILE A 86 -4.59 0.05 -7.93
C ILE A 86 -4.62 -0.75 -6.64
N TYR A 87 -4.65 -0.05 -5.51
CA TYR A 87 -4.79 -0.66 -4.19
C TYR A 87 -6.26 -0.67 -3.77
N ARG A 88 -6.66 -1.75 -3.11
CA ARG A 88 -7.99 -1.90 -2.53
C ARG A 88 -7.86 -2.33 -1.09
N LEU A 89 -8.62 -1.67 -0.22
CA LEU A 89 -8.68 -2.02 1.18
C LEU A 89 -9.14 -3.48 1.37
N PRO A 90 -8.65 -4.16 2.42
CA PRO A 90 -9.17 -5.45 2.80
C PRO A 90 -10.64 -5.34 3.18
N ASP A 91 -11.33 -6.48 3.19
CA ASP A 91 -12.74 -6.52 3.57
C ASP A 91 -12.94 -6.01 5.01
N THR A 92 -13.92 -5.12 5.18
CA THR A 92 -14.19 -4.46 6.46
C THR A 92 -14.53 -5.47 7.55
N ARG A 93 -13.92 -5.31 8.72
CA ARG A 93 -14.22 -6.10 9.92
C ARG A 93 -14.71 -5.18 11.03
N LYS A 94 -15.52 -5.71 11.95
CA LYS A 94 -15.92 -4.95 13.15
C LYS A 94 -14.67 -4.61 13.95
N HIS A 95 -14.46 -3.31 14.18
CA HIS A 95 -13.34 -2.83 14.97
C HIS A 95 -13.48 -3.28 16.43
N ILE A 96 -12.41 -3.79 17.00
CA ILE A 96 -12.32 -4.11 18.43
C ILE A 96 -11.46 -3.02 19.06
N ALA A 97 -12.07 -2.17 19.88
CA ALA A 97 -11.38 -1.04 20.52
C ALA A 97 -10.50 -1.49 21.68
N ARG A 98 -9.44 -2.24 21.37
CA ARG A 98 -8.39 -2.63 22.31
C ARG A 98 -7.02 -2.63 21.62
N PRO A 99 -5.92 -2.38 22.34
CA PRO A 99 -4.58 -2.55 21.82
C PRO A 99 -4.39 -3.95 21.23
N MET A 100 -3.67 -4.04 20.11
CA MET A 100 -3.29 -5.33 19.53
C MET A 100 -2.26 -6.04 20.42
N GLU A 101 -2.22 -7.36 20.32
CA GLU A 101 -1.18 -8.16 20.95
C GLU A 101 0.22 -7.74 20.44
N GLY A 102 1.19 -7.65 21.34
CA GLY A 102 2.56 -7.21 21.02
C GLY A 102 2.77 -5.70 20.93
N VAL A 103 1.75 -4.88 21.22
CA VAL A 103 1.93 -3.42 21.33
C VAL A 103 2.91 -3.10 22.45
N ILE A 104 3.98 -2.39 22.09
CA ILE A 104 4.90 -1.77 23.05
C ILE A 104 4.44 -0.33 23.25
N PHE A 105 3.97 -0.01 24.46
CA PHE A 105 3.53 1.35 24.78
C PHE A 105 4.74 2.30 24.85
N PRO A 106 4.63 3.52 24.28
CA PRO A 106 5.68 4.52 24.42
C PRO A 106 5.85 4.92 25.90
N LYS A 107 7.04 5.42 26.25
CA LYS A 107 7.30 5.91 27.61
C LYS A 107 6.30 7.00 27.99
N LYS A 108 5.73 6.90 29.19
CA LYS A 108 4.84 7.92 29.73
C LYS A 108 5.63 9.23 29.89
N VAL A 109 5.13 10.30 29.26
CA VAL A 109 5.78 11.63 29.26
C VAL A 109 5.29 12.51 30.43
N HIS A 110 4.20 12.10 31.10
CA HIS A 110 3.62 12.86 32.21
C HIS A 110 4.36 12.55 33.52
N ASN A 111 4.78 13.61 34.20
CA ASN A 111 5.30 13.53 35.57
C ASN A 111 4.14 13.33 36.56
N ALA A 112 4.41 12.74 37.72
CA ALA A 112 3.38 12.46 38.73
C ALA A 112 2.59 13.71 39.18
N GLU A 113 3.24 14.88 39.13
CA GLU A 113 2.65 16.19 39.46
C GLU A 113 1.61 16.69 38.45
N GLN A 114 1.55 16.10 37.26
CA GLN A 114 0.58 16.42 36.20
C GLN A 114 -0.61 15.47 36.19
N LEU A 115 -0.57 14.42 37.02
CA LEU A 115 -1.66 13.46 37.15
C LEU A 115 -2.67 14.02 38.14
N THR A 116 -3.91 14.20 37.69
CA THR A 116 -5.03 14.46 38.57
C THR A 116 -5.33 13.20 39.40
N PRO A 117 -6.00 13.29 40.56
CA PRO A 117 -6.36 12.11 41.37
C PRO A 117 -7.16 11.06 40.60
N THR A 118 -7.86 11.47 39.53
CA THR A 118 -8.62 10.58 38.63
C THR A 118 -7.71 9.75 37.71
N ASP A 119 -6.51 10.24 37.39
CA ASP A 119 -5.52 9.56 36.53
C ASP A 119 -4.78 8.42 37.25
N LEU A 120 -5.06 8.20 38.54
CA LEU A 120 -4.47 7.16 39.39
C LEU A 120 -5.39 5.96 39.61
N LEU A 121 -6.62 5.98 39.08
CA LEU A 121 -7.54 4.85 39.14
C LEU A 121 -7.34 3.92 37.93
N PRO A 122 -7.35 2.59 38.13
CA PRO A 122 -7.04 1.58 37.11
C PRO A 122 -8.10 1.47 36.00
#